data_AF-I9UYV4-F1
#
_entry.id   AF-I9UYV4-F1
#
_cell.length_a   1.000
_cell.length_b   1.000
_cell.length_c   1.000
_cell.angle_alpha   90.00
_cell.angle_beta   90.00
_cell.angle_gamma   90.00
#
_symmetry.space_group_name_H-M   'P 1'
#
loop_
_entity.id
_entity.type
_entity.pdbx_description
1 polymer ?
#
loop_
_entity_poly.entity_id
_entity_poly.type
_entity_poly.pdbx_seq_one_letter_code
_entity_poly.pdbx_strand_id
1 'polypeptide(L)'
;MKHLLYSLLGILLLAGCKEDKYNVIIPMSDIYLSAPQDGATIDLNDLSTDEYSFSWEKPLENGAKLFFCASRDFKQTVKIDAGKSTSFAMSALAADQYFSQLGIKAGQEALLYWTVKETGNTAAAASDARTIRVKRMSTKLLKPEDMAAVALAENAPETAVQFEWDTTEWPESTSYSLCFSLDPEMKQTVAEQSVEAIAGKSSLTHEELQALLDQLAIKRWTSNSVYWNVKTNSGQLVSRSSGVLNMTEMMRFIDVRGDEKITYRVARIAYSDGTSLVWLADNLRTTKYPDGTDIETANYMNTPASLGEGRVKAYGVHYHYDIRDKIAPKGWHLPTIQEYKTLFAEAGSAEGQWNVLKDPEYYESVKGKAHLNEWKFNLTASGQWSGSAITNHTGQYCYLLVTDDMSHQCILHDGGATLWSPWTTGAPARFIYNEN
;
A
#
# COMPACT_ATOMS: atom_id res chain seq x y z
N MET A 1 -18.28 -7.01 -94.10
CA MET A 1 -19.37 -7.97 -94.34
C MET A 1 -20.38 -7.78 -93.21
N LYS A 2 -21.58 -7.26 -93.53
CA LYS A 2 -22.85 -7.21 -92.74
C LYS A 2 -22.77 -6.65 -91.30
N HIS A 3 -23.23 -5.43 -91.04
CA HIS A 3 -24.62 -5.03 -90.71
C HIS A 3 -25.24 -5.75 -89.51
N LEU A 4 -25.47 -5.01 -88.41
CA LEU A 4 -26.75 -4.76 -87.70
C LEU A 4 -26.42 -3.96 -86.42
N LEU A 5 -26.64 -2.64 -86.31
CA LEU A 5 -27.90 -1.95 -85.96
C LEU A 5 -28.67 -2.57 -84.78
N TYR A 6 -28.76 -1.84 -83.66
CA TYR A 6 -29.98 -1.30 -83.00
C TYR A 6 -29.51 -0.62 -81.68
N SER A 7 -29.46 0.72 -81.62
CA SER A 7 -30.43 1.60 -80.92
C SER A 7 -30.26 1.56 -79.39
N LEU A 8 -30.15 2.65 -78.60
CA LEU A 8 -30.82 3.94 -78.67
C LEU A 8 -30.15 4.92 -77.65
N LEU A 9 -30.18 6.23 -77.97
CA LEU A 9 -30.23 7.43 -77.09
C LEU A 9 -29.95 7.24 -75.59
N GLY A 10 -29.04 7.95 -74.92
CA GLY A 10 -28.78 9.39 -75.02
C GLY A 10 -29.76 10.17 -74.14
N ILE A 11 -29.30 10.63 -72.97
CA ILE A 11 -29.57 11.95 -72.36
C ILE A 11 -28.79 12.05 -71.04
N LEU A 12 -27.90 13.04 -70.98
CA LEU A 12 -27.35 13.61 -69.75
C LEU A 12 -28.50 14.14 -68.89
N LEU A 13 -28.56 13.74 -67.63
CA LEU A 13 -29.27 14.49 -66.59
C LEU A 13 -28.32 14.75 -65.43
N LEU A 14 -28.06 16.05 -65.24
CA LEU A 14 -27.45 16.66 -64.07
C LEU A 14 -28.23 16.21 -62.83
N ALA A 15 -27.64 15.37 -61.99
CA ALA A 15 -28.15 15.10 -60.64
C ALA A 15 -27.42 16.02 -59.67
N GLY A 16 -28.09 17.09 -59.24
CA GLY A 16 -27.65 17.90 -58.12
C GLY A 16 -27.59 17.05 -56.85
N CYS A 17 -26.50 17.19 -56.09
CA CYS A 17 -26.39 16.67 -54.74
C CYS A 17 -27.54 17.23 -53.91
N LYS A 18 -28.53 16.39 -53.57
CA LYS A 18 -29.36 16.67 -52.40
C LYS A 18 -28.48 16.43 -51.19
N GLU A 19 -28.26 17.47 -50.40
CA GLU A 19 -27.88 17.30 -49.01
C GLU A 19 -29.02 16.53 -48.33
N ASP A 20 -28.85 15.21 -48.21
CA ASP A 20 -29.68 14.42 -47.33
C ASP A 20 -29.35 14.83 -45.89
N LYS A 21 -30.07 15.84 -45.40
CA LYS A 21 -30.19 16.10 -43.97
C LYS A 21 -30.90 14.89 -43.38
N TYR A 22 -30.13 13.95 -42.85
CA TYR A 22 -30.64 12.92 -41.97
C TYR A 22 -31.20 13.62 -40.72
N ASN A 23 -32.48 13.97 -40.76
CA ASN A 23 -33.24 14.25 -39.54
C ASN A 23 -33.36 12.92 -38.80
N VAL A 24 -32.46 12.70 -37.84
CA VAL A 24 -32.63 11.66 -36.84
C VAL A 24 -33.85 12.05 -36.02
N ILE A 25 -35.03 11.56 -36.41
CA ILE A 25 -36.23 11.63 -35.59
C ILE A 25 -36.03 10.60 -34.48
N ILE A 26 -35.54 11.04 -33.34
CA ILE A 26 -35.60 10.25 -32.10
C ILE A 26 -37.08 10.16 -31.76
N PRO A 27 -37.70 8.96 -31.69
CA PRO A 27 -39.08 8.86 -31.22
C PRO A 27 -39.11 9.38 -29.78
N MET A 28 -39.75 10.53 -29.59
CA MET A 28 -39.84 11.21 -28.30
C MET A 28 -40.61 10.29 -27.34
N SER A 29 -39.93 9.79 -26.31
CA SER A 29 -40.65 9.27 -25.16
C SER A 29 -41.26 10.44 -24.39
N ASP A 30 -42.28 10.12 -23.63
CA ASP A 30 -43.01 11.02 -22.76
C ASP A 30 -42.17 11.52 -21.56
N ILE A 31 -40.89 11.14 -21.45
CA ILE A 31 -40.01 11.42 -20.30
C ILE A 31 -39.40 12.81 -20.42
N TYR A 32 -39.66 13.68 -19.43
CA TYR A 32 -39.09 15.03 -19.33
C TYR A 32 -38.02 15.08 -18.23
N LEU A 33 -36.84 15.59 -18.58
CA LEU A 33 -35.72 15.76 -17.65
C LEU A 33 -35.97 17.00 -16.78
N SER A 34 -35.63 16.93 -15.49
CA SER A 34 -35.90 17.99 -14.51
C SER A 34 -34.62 18.67 -14.02
N ALA A 35 -33.67 17.92 -13.49
CA ALA A 35 -32.37 18.42 -13.03
C ALA A 35 -31.22 17.49 -13.42
N PRO A 36 -29.99 18.00 -13.62
CA PRO A 36 -29.62 19.41 -13.63
C PRO A 36 -30.24 20.18 -14.82
N GLN A 37 -30.29 21.51 -14.73
CA GLN A 37 -30.77 22.36 -15.83
C GLN A 37 -29.88 22.20 -17.07
N ASP A 38 -30.44 22.46 -18.25
CA ASP A 38 -29.65 22.41 -19.48
C ASP A 38 -28.50 23.44 -19.44
N GLY A 39 -27.29 22.99 -19.76
CA GLY A 39 -26.07 23.79 -19.68
C GLY A 39 -25.48 23.97 -18.29
N ALA A 40 -25.98 23.26 -17.27
CA ALA A 40 -25.45 23.34 -15.90
C ALA A 40 -23.98 22.91 -15.81
N THR A 41 -23.26 23.48 -14.85
CA THR A 41 -21.87 23.15 -14.56
C THR A 41 -21.76 22.20 -13.37
N ILE A 42 -20.89 21.20 -13.49
CA ILE A 42 -20.50 20.25 -12.45
C ILE A 42 -18.98 20.31 -12.35
N ASP A 43 -18.46 20.93 -11.28
CA ASP A 43 -17.03 20.86 -10.97
C ASP A 43 -16.80 19.77 -9.92
N LEU A 44 -16.20 18.65 -10.31
CA LEU A 44 -15.91 17.55 -9.40
C LEU A 44 -14.80 17.87 -8.39
N ASN A 45 -14.20 19.06 -8.43
CA ASN A 45 -13.25 19.53 -7.44
C ASN A 45 -13.90 20.43 -6.38
N ASP A 46 -15.18 20.79 -6.54
CA ASP A 46 -15.93 21.57 -5.55
C ASP A 46 -16.12 20.74 -4.27
N LEU A 47 -15.42 21.13 -3.22
CA LEU A 47 -15.45 20.46 -1.91
C LEU A 47 -16.77 20.67 -1.14
N SER A 48 -17.62 21.60 -1.57
CA SER A 48 -18.93 21.83 -0.96
C SER A 48 -20.05 20.91 -1.48
N THR A 49 -19.81 20.23 -2.61
CA THR A 49 -20.79 19.36 -3.27
C THR A 49 -20.31 17.90 -3.28
N ASP A 50 -20.87 17.06 -2.41
CA ASP A 50 -20.49 15.64 -2.32
C ASP A 50 -21.29 14.72 -3.25
N GLU A 51 -22.50 15.12 -3.62
CA GLU A 51 -23.39 14.35 -4.48
C GLU A 51 -23.98 15.19 -5.60
N TYR A 52 -24.10 14.58 -6.78
CA TYR A 52 -24.72 15.17 -7.95
C TYR A 52 -25.98 14.38 -8.30
N SER A 53 -27.11 15.10 -8.39
CA SER A 53 -28.42 14.51 -8.64
C SER A 53 -28.93 14.76 -10.06
N PHE A 54 -29.46 13.71 -10.67
CA PHE A 54 -30.13 13.71 -11.97
C PHE A 54 -31.58 13.27 -11.76
N SER A 55 -32.55 14.02 -12.29
CA SER A 55 -33.97 13.74 -12.07
C SER A 55 -34.85 13.99 -13.30
N TRP A 56 -36.02 13.36 -13.30
CA TRP A 56 -37.02 13.42 -14.36
C TRP A 56 -38.43 13.38 -13.78
N GLU A 57 -39.43 13.78 -14.56
CA GLU A 57 -40.75 14.15 -14.01
C GLU A 57 -41.62 12.98 -13.54
N LYS A 58 -41.42 11.77 -14.09
CA LYS A 58 -42.32 10.64 -13.81
C LYS A 58 -41.60 9.30 -13.67
N PRO A 59 -42.03 8.44 -12.74
CA PRO A 59 -41.39 7.14 -12.52
C PRO A 59 -41.56 6.26 -13.75
N LEU A 60 -40.57 5.40 -14.00
CA LEU A 60 -40.58 4.45 -15.11
C LEU A 60 -40.89 3.06 -14.58
N GLU A 61 -41.87 2.38 -15.15
CA GLU A 61 -42.42 1.12 -14.64
C GLU A 61 -41.34 0.03 -14.55
N ASN A 62 -40.53 -0.06 -15.61
CA ASN A 62 -39.43 -1.03 -15.71
C ASN A 62 -38.12 -0.52 -15.10
N GLY A 63 -38.12 0.70 -14.55
CA GLY A 63 -36.92 1.40 -14.08
C GLY A 63 -36.21 2.20 -15.16
N ALA A 64 -35.30 3.06 -14.73
CA ALA A 64 -34.59 4.04 -15.53
C ALA A 64 -33.13 3.65 -15.72
N LYS A 65 -32.60 4.00 -16.90
CA LYS A 65 -31.18 3.99 -17.19
C LYS A 65 -30.75 5.38 -17.58
N LEU A 66 -29.75 5.89 -16.87
CA LEU A 66 -29.10 7.16 -17.15
C LEU A 66 -27.98 6.93 -18.17
N PHE A 67 -27.93 7.78 -19.20
CA PHE A 67 -26.93 7.71 -20.26
C PHE A 67 -26.13 9.00 -20.27
N PHE A 68 -24.80 8.89 -20.28
CA PHE A 68 -23.87 9.99 -20.54
C PHE A 68 -23.11 9.75 -21.84
N CYS A 69 -22.86 10.81 -22.60
CA CYS A 69 -22.04 10.75 -23.80
C CYS A 69 -21.29 12.08 -24.03
N ALA A 70 -20.09 12.00 -24.60
CA ALA A 70 -19.34 13.18 -25.03
C ALA A 70 -19.84 13.74 -26.38
N SER A 71 -20.72 13.02 -27.09
CA SER A 71 -21.29 13.42 -28.37
C SER A 71 -22.81 13.29 -28.37
N ARG A 72 -23.47 14.18 -29.13
CA ARG A 72 -24.95 14.21 -29.24
C ARG A 72 -25.53 12.95 -29.92
N ASP A 73 -24.71 12.17 -30.61
CA ASP A 73 -25.15 10.96 -31.29
C ASP A 73 -25.21 9.71 -30.38
N PHE A 74 -24.82 9.83 -29.11
CA PHE A 74 -24.87 8.76 -28.10
C PHE A 74 -24.22 7.43 -28.56
N LYS A 75 -23.14 7.50 -29.36
CA LYS A 75 -22.41 6.30 -29.82
C LYS A 75 -21.60 5.63 -28.71
N GLN A 76 -20.75 6.40 -28.02
CA GLN A 76 -19.94 5.90 -26.89
C GLN A 76 -20.59 6.37 -25.59
N THR A 77 -21.44 5.51 -25.03
CA THR A 77 -22.25 5.86 -23.85
C THR A 77 -21.79 5.15 -22.60
N VAL A 78 -21.74 5.91 -21.50
CA VAL A 78 -21.73 5.35 -20.16
C VAL A 78 -23.18 5.20 -19.72
N LYS A 79 -23.51 4.04 -19.16
CA LYS A 79 -24.87 3.64 -18.80
C LYS A 79 -24.91 3.31 -17.33
N ILE A 80 -25.85 3.89 -16.61
CA ILE A 80 -26.01 3.70 -15.17
C ILE A 80 -27.43 3.23 -14.91
N ASP A 81 -27.58 2.17 -14.13
CA ASP A 81 -28.89 1.73 -13.65
C ASP A 81 -29.35 2.68 -12.54
N ALA A 82 -30.46 3.37 -12.78
CA ALA A 82 -31.01 4.37 -11.88
C ALA A 82 -32.23 3.85 -11.10
N GLY A 83 -32.60 2.58 -11.28
CA GLY A 83 -33.72 1.97 -10.56
C GLY A 83 -35.07 2.60 -10.91
N LYS A 84 -36.05 2.48 -10.00
CA LYS A 84 -37.45 2.91 -10.24
C LYS A 84 -37.79 4.32 -9.73
N SER A 85 -36.86 4.97 -9.03
CA SER A 85 -37.03 6.34 -8.53
C SER A 85 -37.12 7.32 -9.70
N THR A 86 -37.55 8.55 -9.44
CA THR A 86 -37.54 9.67 -10.42
C THR A 86 -36.24 10.48 -10.37
N SER A 87 -35.29 10.04 -9.56
CA SER A 87 -33.98 10.66 -9.42
C SER A 87 -32.91 9.62 -9.16
N PHE A 88 -31.69 10.01 -9.49
CA PHE A 88 -30.47 9.27 -9.22
C PHE A 88 -29.41 10.24 -8.71
N ALA A 89 -28.89 9.99 -7.51
CA ALA A 89 -27.77 10.72 -6.95
C ALA A 89 -26.51 9.85 -7.05
N MET A 90 -25.38 10.47 -7.34
CA MET A 90 -24.07 9.82 -7.31
C MET A 90 -23.06 10.71 -6.61
N SER A 91 -22.11 10.09 -5.92
CA SER A 91 -21.00 10.83 -5.31
C SER A 91 -20.08 11.46 -6.36
N ALA A 92 -19.32 12.47 -5.97
CA ALA A 92 -18.29 13.07 -6.83
C ALA A 92 -17.29 12.02 -7.37
N LEU A 93 -16.92 11.03 -6.55
CA LEU A 93 -16.01 9.94 -6.94
C LEU A 93 -16.66 9.03 -7.98
N ALA A 94 -17.93 8.64 -7.80
CA ALA A 94 -18.65 7.84 -8.78
C ALA A 94 -18.82 8.60 -10.10
N ALA A 95 -19.15 9.90 -10.05
CA ALA A 95 -19.22 10.76 -11.22
C ALA A 95 -17.88 10.81 -11.97
N ASP A 96 -16.76 10.96 -11.25
CA ASP A 96 -15.42 10.99 -11.84
C ASP A 96 -15.07 9.67 -12.57
N GLN A 97 -15.38 8.53 -11.94
CA GLN A 97 -15.23 7.21 -12.55
C GLN A 97 -16.05 7.07 -13.84
N TYR A 98 -17.32 7.49 -13.83
CA TYR A 98 -18.15 7.46 -15.03
C TYR A 98 -17.63 8.38 -16.13
N PHE A 99 -17.23 9.60 -15.81
CA PHE A 99 -16.73 10.55 -16.80
C PHE A 99 -15.37 10.13 -17.38
N SER A 100 -14.54 9.42 -16.61
CA SER A 100 -13.28 8.86 -17.11
C SER A 100 -13.47 7.88 -18.28
N GLN A 101 -14.56 7.10 -18.27
CA GLN A 101 -14.88 6.12 -19.33
C GLN A 101 -15.24 6.78 -20.66
N LEU A 102 -15.57 8.08 -20.63
CA LEU A 102 -15.82 8.90 -21.81
C LEU A 102 -14.51 9.51 -22.39
N GLY A 103 -13.35 9.15 -21.85
CA GLY A 103 -12.04 9.62 -22.33
C GLY A 103 -11.67 11.04 -21.89
N ILE A 104 -12.42 11.63 -20.96
CA ILE A 104 -12.12 12.95 -20.39
C ILE A 104 -10.95 12.77 -19.41
N LYS A 105 -9.89 13.57 -19.54
CA LYS A 105 -8.70 13.50 -18.67
C LYS A 105 -8.97 14.13 -17.30
N ALA A 106 -8.18 13.78 -16.28
CA ALA A 106 -8.25 14.42 -14.97
C ALA A 106 -8.05 15.95 -15.09
N GLY A 107 -8.83 16.72 -14.33
CA GLY A 107 -8.83 18.19 -14.38
C GLY A 107 -9.38 18.83 -15.66
N GLN A 108 -9.68 18.03 -16.69
CA GLN A 108 -10.18 18.54 -17.97
C GLN A 108 -11.65 18.96 -17.85
N GLU A 109 -11.98 20.08 -18.48
CA GLU A 109 -13.35 20.49 -18.74
C GLU A 109 -13.89 19.86 -20.03
N ALA A 110 -15.12 19.35 -19.99
CA ALA A 110 -15.79 18.74 -21.13
C ALA A 110 -17.29 19.06 -21.13
N LEU A 111 -17.88 19.12 -22.33
CA LEU A 111 -19.32 19.15 -22.51
C LEU A 111 -19.83 17.71 -22.63
N LEU A 112 -20.77 17.33 -21.78
CA LEU A 112 -21.45 16.04 -21.84
C LEU A 112 -22.93 16.21 -22.15
N TYR A 113 -23.47 15.23 -22.86
CA TYR A 113 -24.89 15.04 -23.10
C TYR A 113 -25.41 13.95 -22.18
N TRP A 114 -26.56 14.17 -21.56
CA TRP A 114 -27.21 13.19 -20.73
C TRP A 114 -28.70 13.05 -21.05
N THR A 115 -29.21 11.84 -20.86
CA THR A 115 -30.62 11.51 -21.06
C THR A 115 -30.99 10.28 -20.24
N VAL A 116 -32.30 10.02 -20.12
CA VAL A 116 -32.85 8.86 -19.43
C VAL A 116 -33.60 8.00 -20.43
N LYS A 117 -33.46 6.68 -20.33
CA LYS A 117 -34.29 5.71 -21.05
C LYS A 117 -34.92 4.73 -20.07
N GLU A 118 -36.09 4.22 -20.41
CA GLU A 118 -36.69 3.12 -19.66
C GLU A 118 -35.94 1.81 -19.92
N THR A 119 -35.73 1.02 -18.87
CA THR A 119 -35.10 -0.30 -18.97
C THR A 119 -35.91 -1.22 -19.89
N GLY A 120 -35.24 -1.82 -20.88
CA GLY A 120 -35.88 -2.70 -21.87
C GLY A 120 -36.42 -1.97 -23.10
N ASN A 121 -36.53 -0.64 -23.07
CA ASN A 121 -36.91 0.18 -24.22
C ASN A 121 -35.79 1.16 -24.61
N THR A 122 -34.86 0.71 -25.47
CA THR A 122 -33.73 1.54 -25.91
C THR A 122 -34.03 2.41 -27.13
N ALA A 123 -35.19 2.21 -27.78
CA ALA A 123 -35.58 2.88 -29.00
C ALA A 123 -36.12 4.30 -28.76
N ALA A 124 -36.78 4.55 -27.61
CA ALA A 124 -37.28 5.85 -27.22
C ALA A 124 -36.45 6.43 -26.07
N ALA A 125 -35.66 7.48 -26.35
CA ALA A 125 -35.00 8.26 -25.30
C ALA A 125 -35.98 9.28 -24.70
N ALA A 126 -35.61 9.95 -23.60
CA ALA A 126 -36.31 11.15 -23.15
C ALA A 126 -36.55 12.13 -24.31
N SER A 127 -37.61 12.95 -24.22
CA SER A 127 -38.02 13.85 -25.30
C SER A 127 -36.88 14.74 -25.80
N ASP A 128 -35.91 15.02 -24.93
CA ASP A 128 -34.65 15.70 -25.23
C ASP A 128 -33.44 15.07 -24.51
N ALA A 129 -32.23 15.39 -25.00
CA ALA A 129 -30.98 15.20 -24.28
C ALA A 129 -30.49 16.56 -23.77
N ARG A 130 -30.18 16.65 -22.48
CA ARG A 130 -29.63 17.86 -21.86
C ARG A 130 -28.12 17.87 -21.88
N THR A 131 -27.55 19.06 -21.82
CA THR A 131 -26.12 19.28 -21.72
C THR A 131 -25.69 19.63 -20.30
N ILE A 132 -24.49 19.20 -19.92
CA ILE A 132 -23.79 19.62 -18.71
C ILE A 132 -22.33 19.90 -19.06
N ARG A 133 -21.73 20.92 -18.43
CA ARG A 133 -20.30 21.17 -18.47
C ARG A 133 -19.67 20.53 -17.24
N VAL A 134 -18.79 19.58 -17.42
CA VAL A 134 -18.13 18.87 -16.33
C VAL A 134 -16.66 19.25 -16.27
N LYS A 135 -16.13 19.50 -15.07
CA LYS A 135 -14.69 19.54 -14.81
C LYS A 135 -14.34 18.29 -14.01
N ARG A 136 -13.53 17.41 -14.59
CA ARG A 136 -13.13 16.16 -13.92
C ARG A 136 -12.26 16.44 -12.70
N MET A 137 -12.24 15.49 -11.78
CA MET A 137 -11.42 15.58 -10.58
C MET A 137 -9.94 15.68 -10.97
N SER A 138 -9.19 16.48 -10.24
CA SER A 138 -7.75 16.62 -10.33
C SER A 138 -7.17 16.73 -8.93
N THR A 139 -6.01 16.13 -8.72
CA THR A 139 -5.33 16.29 -7.44
C THR A 139 -4.69 17.67 -7.33
N LYS A 140 -4.69 18.21 -6.11
CA LYS A 140 -3.95 19.41 -5.71
C LYS A 140 -2.64 19.02 -4.99
N LEU A 141 -2.36 17.73 -4.91
CA LEU A 141 -1.20 17.17 -4.26
C LEU A 141 -0.13 16.94 -5.32
N LEU A 142 1.07 17.45 -5.08
CA LEU A 142 2.14 17.55 -6.09
C LEU A 142 3.29 16.59 -5.80
N LYS A 143 3.68 16.46 -4.52
CA LYS A 143 4.68 15.48 -4.07
C LYS A 143 4.33 14.88 -2.71
N PRO A 144 4.71 13.62 -2.44
CA PRO A 144 5.29 12.68 -3.40
C PRO A 144 4.34 12.37 -4.56
N GLU A 145 4.88 11.91 -5.69
CA GLU A 145 4.06 11.53 -6.84
C GLU A 145 3.06 10.43 -6.46
N ASP A 146 1.93 10.39 -7.16
CA ASP A 146 0.92 9.37 -6.90
C ASP A 146 1.50 7.95 -7.08
N MET A 147 1.12 7.06 -6.18
CA MET A 147 1.65 5.69 -6.04
C MET A 147 3.15 5.59 -5.72
N ALA A 148 3.82 6.68 -5.33
CA ALA A 148 5.24 6.62 -4.96
C ALA A 148 5.49 5.61 -3.83
N ALA A 149 6.57 4.83 -3.98
CA ALA A 149 7.00 3.90 -2.96
C ALA A 149 7.85 4.61 -1.91
N VAL A 150 7.48 4.46 -0.63
CA VAL A 150 8.22 5.03 0.50
C VAL A 150 8.49 3.92 1.50
N ALA A 151 9.75 3.50 1.61
CA ALA A 151 10.19 2.52 2.61
C ALA A 151 10.94 3.24 3.72
N LEU A 152 10.39 3.23 4.94
CA LEU A 152 10.99 3.91 6.07
C LEU A 152 12.25 3.17 6.54
N ALA A 153 13.34 3.91 6.65
CA ALA A 153 14.65 3.39 7.06
C ALA A 153 14.81 3.46 8.59
N GLU A 154 14.96 2.30 9.22
CA GLU A 154 15.24 2.20 10.67
C GLU A 154 16.59 2.82 11.06
N ASN A 155 17.58 2.73 10.18
CA ASN A 155 18.96 3.18 10.43
C ASN A 155 19.21 4.64 10.01
N ALA A 156 18.19 5.31 9.46
CA ALA A 156 18.22 6.72 9.09
C ALA A 156 16.84 7.36 9.37
N PRO A 157 16.39 7.34 10.64
CA PRO A 157 15.05 7.79 11.04
C PRO A 157 14.80 9.28 10.76
N GLU A 158 15.86 10.08 10.65
CA GLU A 158 15.85 11.51 10.33
C GLU A 158 15.65 11.81 8.83
N THR A 159 15.67 10.78 7.97
CA THR A 159 15.48 10.96 6.53
C THR A 159 14.10 11.57 6.26
N ALA A 160 14.07 12.69 5.54
CA ALA A 160 12.86 13.46 5.30
C ALA A 160 12.18 13.07 3.98
N VAL A 161 10.87 12.85 4.04
CA VAL A 161 9.99 12.74 2.88
C VAL A 161 9.31 14.08 2.65
N GLN A 162 9.43 14.61 1.44
CA GLN A 162 8.90 15.92 1.07
C GLN A 162 7.44 15.80 0.61
N PHE A 163 6.60 16.66 1.15
CA PHE A 163 5.20 16.83 0.77
C PHE A 163 4.99 18.22 0.16
N GLU A 164 4.39 18.26 -1.02
CA GLU A 164 4.12 19.50 -1.75
C GLU A 164 2.67 19.50 -2.25
N TRP A 165 1.95 20.62 -2.10
CA TRP A 165 0.56 20.80 -2.55
C TRP A 165 0.31 22.22 -3.08
N ASP A 166 -0.75 22.37 -3.87
CA ASP A 166 -1.20 23.66 -4.41
C ASP A 166 -1.90 24.50 -3.33
N THR A 167 -1.40 25.72 -3.11
CA THR A 167 -1.95 26.69 -2.16
C THR A 167 -2.66 27.86 -2.81
N THR A 168 -2.86 27.86 -4.13
CA THR A 168 -3.37 29.02 -4.90
C THR A 168 -4.74 29.51 -4.39
N GLU A 169 -5.55 28.60 -3.87
CA GLU A 169 -6.92 28.88 -3.39
C GLU A 169 -6.97 29.25 -1.90
N TRP A 170 -5.82 29.29 -1.21
CA TRP A 170 -5.74 29.44 0.24
C TRP A 170 -4.99 30.72 0.65
N PRO A 171 -5.45 31.45 1.68
CA PRO A 171 -4.72 32.58 2.25
C PRO A 171 -3.32 32.19 2.76
N GLU A 172 -2.37 33.13 2.73
CA GLU A 172 -1.01 32.91 3.26
C GLU A 172 -1.00 32.59 4.77
N SER A 173 -2.04 33.01 5.51
CA SER A 173 -2.19 32.73 6.94
C SER A 173 -2.72 31.34 7.26
N THR A 174 -3.06 30.52 6.26
CA THR A 174 -3.62 29.17 6.48
C THR A 174 -2.55 28.25 7.05
N SER A 175 -2.85 27.60 8.17
CA SER A 175 -2.04 26.49 8.68
C SER A 175 -2.58 25.14 8.22
N TYR A 176 -1.69 24.16 8.16
CA TYR A 176 -1.96 22.87 7.52
C TYR A 176 -1.55 21.70 8.42
N SER A 177 -2.23 20.58 8.24
CA SER A 177 -1.86 19.29 8.78
C SER A 177 -1.79 18.27 7.63
N LEU A 178 -0.76 17.42 7.65
CA LEU A 178 -0.72 16.25 6.79
C LEU A 178 -1.61 15.16 7.38
N CYS A 179 -2.44 14.55 6.53
CA CYS A 179 -3.41 13.53 6.89
C CYS A 179 -3.07 12.23 6.15
N PHE A 180 -3.12 11.10 6.85
CA PHE A 180 -2.87 9.77 6.30
C PHE A 180 -4.01 8.81 6.69
N SER A 181 -4.47 8.00 5.76
CA SER A 181 -5.53 7.01 6.00
C SER A 181 -5.40 5.78 5.12
N LEU A 182 -6.10 4.71 5.48
CA LEU A 182 -6.31 3.53 4.63
C LEU A 182 -7.59 3.64 3.79
N ASP A 183 -8.38 4.69 4.01
CA ASP A 183 -9.58 5.02 3.26
C ASP A 183 -9.29 6.19 2.29
N PRO A 184 -9.50 6.02 0.96
CA PRO A 184 -9.28 7.08 -0.01
C PRO A 184 -10.11 8.34 0.26
N GLU A 185 -11.28 8.19 0.87
CA GLU A 185 -12.20 9.29 1.17
C GLU A 185 -11.89 9.99 2.50
N MET A 186 -10.90 9.51 3.28
CA MET A 186 -10.52 10.07 4.58
C MET A 186 -11.69 10.13 5.58
N LYS A 187 -12.64 9.19 5.50
CA LYS A 187 -13.82 9.12 6.39
C LYS A 187 -13.59 8.20 7.59
N GLN A 188 -12.66 7.25 7.47
CA GLN A 188 -12.27 6.32 8.54
C GLN A 188 -11.16 6.91 9.42
N THR A 189 -10.41 6.07 10.15
CA THR A 189 -9.26 6.51 10.94
C THR A 189 -8.29 7.31 10.07
N VAL A 190 -8.01 8.54 10.51
CA VAL A 190 -7.04 9.44 9.88
C VAL A 190 -5.97 9.77 10.92
N ALA A 191 -4.72 9.50 10.58
CA ALA A 191 -3.55 9.94 11.35
C ALA A 191 -3.15 11.33 10.86
N GLU A 192 -2.91 12.27 11.77
CA GLU A 192 -2.69 13.67 11.44
C GLU A 192 -1.47 14.25 12.13
N GLN A 193 -0.71 15.06 11.40
CA GLN A 193 0.43 15.81 11.92
C GLN A 193 0.34 17.26 11.46
N SER A 194 0.25 18.18 12.41
CA SER A 194 0.38 19.62 12.12
C SER A 194 1.79 19.91 11.60
N VAL A 195 1.86 20.71 10.55
CA VAL A 195 3.12 21.03 9.87
C VAL A 195 3.31 22.53 9.69
N GLU A 196 4.55 22.96 9.79
CA GLU A 196 4.97 24.26 9.29
C GLU A 196 5.15 24.14 7.78
N ALA A 197 4.34 24.88 7.02
CA ALA A 197 4.34 24.84 5.57
C ALA A 197 4.81 26.19 5.01
N ILE A 198 5.75 26.15 4.06
CA ILE A 198 6.21 27.33 3.33
C ILE A 198 5.83 27.12 1.86
N ALA A 199 4.92 27.95 1.35
CA ALA A 199 4.41 27.88 -0.02
C ALA A 199 3.92 26.46 -0.42
N GLY A 200 3.14 25.83 0.46
CA GLY A 200 2.57 24.50 0.21
C GLY A 200 3.58 23.36 0.31
N LYS A 201 4.71 23.56 1.00
CA LYS A 201 5.74 22.53 1.16
C LYS A 201 6.03 22.28 2.61
N SER A 202 6.14 21.01 2.97
CA SER A 202 6.63 20.57 4.26
C SER A 202 7.29 19.19 4.14
N SER A 203 7.85 18.70 5.23
CA SER A 203 8.48 17.39 5.26
C SER A 203 8.24 16.69 6.58
N LEU A 204 8.13 15.37 6.52
CA LEU A 204 8.13 14.50 7.69
C LEU A 204 9.34 13.58 7.63
N THR A 205 10.01 13.43 8.76
CA THR A 205 11.05 12.41 8.94
C THR A 205 10.45 11.02 8.89
N HIS A 206 11.26 10.00 8.63
CA HIS A 206 10.81 8.62 8.70
C HIS A 206 10.24 8.26 10.08
N GLU A 207 10.82 8.78 11.16
CA GLU A 207 10.30 8.54 12.51
C GLU A 207 8.91 9.15 12.72
N GLU A 208 8.67 10.37 12.24
CA GLU A 208 7.35 11.01 12.29
C GLU A 208 6.32 10.26 11.43
N LEU A 209 6.71 9.80 10.24
CA LEU A 209 5.87 8.94 9.41
C LEU A 209 5.56 7.61 10.08
N GLN A 210 6.54 6.99 10.76
CA GLN A 210 6.30 5.76 11.51
C GLN A 210 5.26 6.00 12.61
N ALA A 211 5.36 7.09 13.36
CA ALA A 211 4.39 7.42 14.41
C ALA A 211 2.96 7.64 13.88
N LEU A 212 2.83 8.11 12.63
CA LEU A 212 1.55 8.20 11.94
C LEU A 212 1.05 6.83 11.47
N LEU A 213 1.93 6.00 10.91
CA LEU A 213 1.58 4.63 10.50
C LEU A 213 1.17 3.75 11.68
N ASP A 214 1.76 3.94 12.87
CA ASP A 214 1.40 3.20 14.09
C ASP A 214 -0.03 3.51 14.59
N GLN A 215 -0.64 4.61 14.12
CA GLN A 215 -2.05 4.94 14.39
C GLN A 215 -3.00 4.25 13.40
N LEU A 216 -2.48 3.70 12.30
CA LEU A 216 -3.24 3.05 11.25
C LEU A 216 -3.14 1.53 11.39
N ALA A 217 -4.21 0.82 11.02
CA ALA A 217 -4.25 -0.64 11.03
C ALA A 217 -3.53 -1.24 9.80
N ILE A 218 -2.27 -0.87 9.59
CA ILE A 218 -1.45 -1.37 8.48
C ILE A 218 -1.05 -2.84 8.67
N LYS A 219 -0.82 -3.54 7.56
CA LYS A 219 -0.14 -4.84 7.60
C LYS A 219 1.34 -4.61 7.89
N ARG A 220 1.87 -5.28 8.91
CA ARG A 220 3.22 -5.04 9.39
C ARG A 220 4.29 -5.49 8.39
N TRP A 221 5.38 -4.72 8.29
CA TRP A 221 6.57 -5.02 7.48
C TRP A 221 6.29 -5.47 6.04
N THR A 222 5.25 -4.91 5.44
CA THR A 222 4.91 -5.07 4.03
C THR A 222 4.46 -3.74 3.46
N SER A 223 4.35 -3.66 2.13
CA SER A 223 3.86 -2.47 1.46
C SER A 223 2.35 -2.35 1.65
N ASN A 224 1.90 -1.17 2.09
CA ASN A 224 0.51 -0.81 2.26
C ASN A 224 0.19 0.37 1.35
N SER A 225 -0.99 0.37 0.72
CA SER A 225 -1.51 1.57 0.07
C SER A 225 -2.07 2.51 1.14
N VAL A 226 -1.37 3.61 1.38
CA VAL A 226 -1.74 4.65 2.33
C VAL A 226 -2.12 5.89 1.53
N TYR A 227 -3.33 6.39 1.76
CA TYR A 227 -3.79 7.62 1.18
C TYR A 227 -3.28 8.80 2.00
N TRP A 228 -2.89 9.88 1.34
CA TRP A 228 -2.49 11.11 1.99
C TRP A 228 -3.21 12.32 1.42
N ASN A 229 -3.40 13.33 2.25
CA ASN A 229 -3.98 14.61 1.88
C ASN A 229 -3.50 15.69 2.86
N VAL A 230 -3.92 16.92 2.63
CA VAL A 230 -3.61 18.05 3.49
C VAL A 230 -4.92 18.63 3.99
N LYS A 231 -5.01 18.87 5.30
CA LYS A 231 -6.16 19.53 5.91
C LYS A 231 -5.79 20.91 6.38
N THR A 232 -6.64 21.89 6.12
CA THR A 232 -6.46 23.26 6.60
C THR A 232 -6.95 23.38 8.05
N ASN A 233 -6.61 24.49 8.70
CA ASN A 233 -7.12 24.83 10.03
C ASN A 233 -8.66 25.00 10.10
N SER A 234 -9.34 25.21 8.98
CA SER A 234 -10.82 25.18 8.93
C SER A 234 -11.39 23.76 8.90
N GLY A 235 -10.55 22.74 8.79
CA GLY A 235 -10.93 21.33 8.68
C GLY A 235 -11.20 20.87 7.26
N GLN A 236 -11.07 21.74 6.26
CA GLN A 236 -11.29 21.39 4.86
C GLN A 236 -10.05 20.73 4.26
N LEU A 237 -10.24 19.66 3.48
CA LEU A 237 -9.15 19.04 2.71
C LEU A 237 -8.72 19.95 1.56
N VAL A 238 -7.43 19.96 1.23
CA VAL A 238 -6.87 20.74 0.13
C VAL A 238 -7.24 20.11 -1.22
N SER A 239 -7.30 18.78 -1.30
CA SER A 239 -7.72 18.08 -2.51
C SER A 239 -8.90 17.17 -2.25
N ARG A 240 -9.84 17.08 -3.20
CA ARG A 240 -10.90 16.06 -3.14
C ARG A 240 -10.34 14.66 -3.43
N SER A 241 -9.30 14.57 -4.28
CA SER A 241 -8.59 13.32 -4.55
C SER A 241 -7.38 13.22 -3.63
N SER A 242 -7.42 12.28 -2.69
CA SER A 242 -6.25 11.90 -1.91
C SER A 242 -5.18 11.31 -2.84
N GLY A 243 -3.91 11.53 -2.50
CA GLY A 243 -2.77 10.90 -3.17
C GLY A 243 -2.52 9.53 -2.57
N VAL A 244 -1.94 8.61 -3.34
CA VAL A 244 -1.62 7.26 -2.88
C VAL A 244 -0.13 7.13 -2.67
N LEU A 245 0.29 6.55 -1.54
CA LEU A 245 1.67 6.13 -1.29
C LEU A 245 1.69 4.63 -1.03
N ASN A 246 2.66 3.94 -1.62
CA ASN A 246 2.97 2.55 -1.29
C ASN A 246 4.00 2.54 -0.16
N MET A 247 3.51 2.57 1.08
CA MET A 247 4.35 2.74 2.26
C MET A 247 4.74 1.40 2.87
N THR A 248 6.03 1.22 3.14
CA THR A 248 6.54 0.16 4.01
C THR A 248 7.08 0.81 5.26
N GLU A 249 6.58 0.39 6.41
CA GLU A 249 7.04 0.88 7.70
C GLU A 249 8.50 0.52 7.99
N MET A 250 9.05 1.07 9.08
CA MET A 250 10.40 0.73 9.51
C MET A 250 10.50 -0.76 9.81
N MET A 251 11.57 -1.38 9.29
CA MET A 251 11.91 -2.77 9.53
C MET A 251 12.48 -2.98 10.94
N ARG A 252 11.67 -2.66 11.96
CA ARG A 252 11.97 -2.82 13.39
C ARG A 252 10.78 -3.39 14.18
N PHE A 253 11.09 -4.07 15.27
CA PHE A 253 10.17 -4.51 16.30
C PHE A 253 10.54 -3.83 17.62
N ILE A 254 9.57 -3.14 18.24
CA ILE A 254 9.72 -2.54 19.57
C ILE A 254 9.11 -3.52 20.58
N ASP A 255 9.96 -4.26 21.27
CA ASP A 255 9.57 -5.21 22.30
C ASP A 255 9.45 -4.48 23.64
N VAL A 256 8.27 -4.52 24.26
CA VAL A 256 8.00 -3.89 25.56
C VAL A 256 7.56 -4.98 26.53
N ARG A 257 8.33 -5.16 27.60
CA ARG A 257 8.14 -6.21 28.61
C ARG A 257 8.26 -5.61 30.00
N GLY A 258 7.14 -5.19 30.57
CA GLY A 258 7.14 -4.42 31.81
C GLY A 258 7.84 -3.07 31.63
N ASP A 259 8.93 -2.86 32.36
CA ASP A 259 9.80 -1.67 32.29
C ASP A 259 10.92 -1.78 31.23
N GLU A 260 11.10 -2.96 30.62
CA GLU A 260 12.08 -3.17 29.56
C GLU A 260 11.49 -2.78 28.18
N LYS A 261 12.20 -1.93 27.44
CA LYS A 261 11.86 -1.55 26.06
C LYS A 261 13.09 -1.72 25.17
N ILE A 262 13.05 -2.68 24.25
CA ILE A 262 14.16 -2.98 23.34
C ILE A 262 13.68 -2.94 21.90
N THR A 263 14.41 -2.22 21.05
CA THR A 263 14.20 -2.23 19.60
C THR A 263 15.09 -3.30 18.96
N TYR A 264 14.50 -4.11 18.09
CA TYR A 264 15.17 -5.12 17.28
C TYR A 264 14.94 -4.83 15.80
N ARG A 265 15.97 -5.00 14.97
CA ARG A 265 15.80 -4.98 13.51
C ARG A 265 15.04 -6.23 13.06
N VAL A 266 14.25 -6.09 11.99
CA VAL A 266 13.57 -7.20 11.34
C VAL A 266 13.96 -7.31 9.86
N ALA A 267 13.83 -8.50 9.29
CA ALA A 267 14.05 -8.74 7.87
C ALA A 267 12.95 -9.63 7.31
N ARG A 268 12.39 -9.23 6.16
CA ARG A 268 11.53 -10.11 5.37
C ARG A 268 12.41 -10.92 4.43
N ILE A 269 12.38 -12.23 4.58
CA ILE A 269 13.13 -13.18 3.76
C ILE A 269 12.15 -13.83 2.78
N ALA A 270 12.41 -13.66 1.49
CA ALA A 270 11.65 -14.32 0.43
C ALA A 270 12.29 -15.68 0.09
N TYR A 271 11.46 -16.67 -0.19
CA TYR A 271 11.88 -18.02 -0.55
C TYR A 271 11.54 -18.32 -2.01
N SER A 272 12.26 -19.29 -2.59
CA SER A 272 12.11 -19.71 -3.98
C SER A 272 10.72 -20.25 -4.33
N ASP A 273 9.95 -20.69 -3.34
CA ASP A 273 8.56 -21.15 -3.50
C ASP A 273 7.53 -20.01 -3.59
N GLY A 274 7.99 -18.75 -3.53
CA GLY A 274 7.15 -17.55 -3.58
C GLY A 274 6.59 -17.13 -2.22
N THR A 275 6.88 -17.86 -1.14
CA THR A 275 6.53 -17.45 0.22
C THR A 275 7.57 -16.49 0.79
N SER A 276 7.24 -15.85 1.92
CA SER A 276 8.20 -15.06 2.68
C SER A 276 7.88 -15.15 4.17
N LEU A 277 8.90 -14.99 5.01
CA LEU A 277 8.75 -14.90 6.46
C LEU A 277 9.44 -13.63 6.97
N VAL A 278 8.87 -13.02 8.01
CA VAL A 278 9.49 -11.89 8.70
C VAL A 278 10.21 -12.41 9.95
N TRP A 279 11.51 -12.17 10.01
CA TRP A 279 12.39 -12.61 11.08
C TRP A 279 12.89 -11.44 11.91
N LEU A 280 13.13 -11.67 13.21
CA LEU A 280 14.10 -10.87 13.94
C LEU A 280 15.48 -11.04 13.30
N ALA A 281 16.06 -9.93 12.88
CA ALA A 281 17.42 -9.91 12.37
C ALA A 281 18.45 -9.80 13.50
N ASP A 282 18.04 -9.28 14.66
CA ASP A 282 18.90 -9.21 15.84
C ASP A 282 18.70 -10.44 16.74
N ASN A 283 19.76 -10.85 17.45
CA ASN A 283 19.60 -11.77 18.57
C ASN A 283 18.84 -11.08 19.71
N LEU A 284 18.00 -11.84 20.40
CA LEU A 284 17.20 -11.37 21.52
C LEU A 284 18.10 -10.93 22.70
N ARG A 285 17.68 -9.88 23.40
CA ARG A 285 18.44 -9.19 24.46
C ARG A 285 17.67 -9.04 25.78
N THR A 286 16.45 -9.56 25.84
CA THR A 286 15.55 -9.38 26.99
C THR A 286 15.95 -10.21 28.20
N THR A 287 15.70 -9.68 29.40
CA THR A 287 15.74 -10.44 30.65
C THR A 287 14.36 -10.66 31.26
N LYS A 288 13.28 -10.42 30.49
CA LYS A 288 11.89 -10.51 30.94
C LYS A 288 11.01 -11.33 29.99
N TYR A 289 9.98 -11.94 30.56
CA TYR A 289 8.91 -12.54 29.78
C TYR A 289 7.97 -11.46 29.21
N PRO A 290 7.15 -11.78 28.19
CA PRO A 290 6.20 -10.83 27.60
C PRO A 290 5.18 -10.25 28.60
N ASP A 291 4.93 -10.91 29.73
CA ASP A 291 4.08 -10.41 30.82
C ASP A 291 4.79 -9.41 31.75
N GLY A 292 6.07 -9.13 31.52
CA GLY A 292 6.92 -8.22 32.29
C GLY A 292 7.61 -8.85 33.50
N THR A 293 7.37 -10.13 33.78
CA THR A 293 8.07 -10.84 34.86
C THR A 293 9.52 -11.15 34.48
N ASP A 294 10.41 -11.20 35.47
CA ASP A 294 11.82 -11.52 35.22
C ASP A 294 11.99 -12.99 34.79
N ILE A 295 12.88 -13.21 33.83
CA ILE A 295 13.35 -14.56 33.50
C ILE A 295 14.23 -15.04 34.66
N GLU A 296 14.06 -16.29 35.06
CA GLU A 296 14.85 -16.88 36.14
C GLU A 296 16.36 -16.82 35.79
N THR A 297 17.22 -16.45 36.75
CA THR A 297 18.68 -16.29 36.49
C THR A 297 19.36 -17.54 35.95
N ALA A 298 18.80 -18.73 36.21
CA ALA A 298 19.30 -20.00 35.66
C ALA A 298 18.98 -20.19 34.17
N ASN A 299 18.05 -19.42 33.63
CA ASN A 299 17.47 -19.60 32.31
C ASN A 299 18.03 -18.63 31.24
N TYR A 300 18.95 -17.74 31.61
CA TYR A 300 19.61 -16.86 30.66
C TYR A 300 21.01 -16.44 31.12
N MET A 301 21.88 -16.17 30.16
CA MET A 301 23.25 -15.76 30.39
C MET A 301 23.57 -14.55 29.50
N ASN A 302 23.92 -13.44 30.14
CA ASN A 302 24.29 -12.21 29.45
C ASN A 302 25.64 -12.35 28.76
N THR A 303 25.76 -11.81 27.55
CA THR A 303 27.08 -11.64 26.92
C THR A 303 28.00 -10.81 27.83
N PRO A 304 29.20 -11.29 28.18
CA PRO A 304 30.09 -10.59 29.10
C PRO A 304 30.50 -9.21 28.57
N ALA A 305 30.42 -8.20 29.44
CA ALA A 305 30.85 -6.83 29.10
C ALA A 305 32.32 -6.75 28.63
N SER A 306 33.17 -7.70 29.05
CA SER A 306 34.55 -7.82 28.60
C SER A 306 34.72 -8.04 27.09
N LEU A 307 33.67 -8.47 26.37
CA LEU A 307 33.69 -8.63 24.92
C LEU A 307 33.44 -7.33 24.14
N GLY A 308 33.11 -6.24 24.85
CA GLY A 308 32.84 -4.91 24.30
C GLY A 308 31.38 -4.70 23.90
N GLU A 309 30.93 -3.44 23.96
CA GLU A 309 29.53 -3.06 23.76
C GLU A 309 28.92 -3.55 22.44
N GLY A 310 29.69 -3.50 21.34
CA GLY A 310 29.26 -3.99 20.04
C GLY A 310 28.89 -5.48 20.06
N ARG A 311 29.75 -6.32 20.65
CA ARG A 311 29.46 -7.76 20.80
C ARG A 311 28.36 -8.02 21.80
N VAL A 312 28.29 -7.28 22.90
CA VAL A 312 27.18 -7.40 23.86
C VAL A 312 25.83 -7.16 23.15
N LYS A 313 25.74 -6.13 22.31
CA LYS A 313 24.53 -5.83 21.53
C LYS A 313 24.25 -6.87 20.45
N ALA A 314 25.28 -7.30 19.72
CA ALA A 314 25.14 -8.18 18.56
C ALA A 314 24.94 -9.66 18.92
N TYR A 315 25.58 -10.14 19.98
CA TYR A 315 25.44 -11.51 20.47
C TYR A 315 24.16 -11.66 21.29
N GLY A 316 23.80 -10.62 22.05
CA GLY A 316 22.61 -10.57 22.88
C GLY A 316 22.71 -11.48 24.09
N VAL A 317 21.64 -12.20 24.39
CA VAL A 317 21.54 -13.09 25.53
C VAL A 317 21.46 -14.54 25.05
N HIS A 318 22.13 -15.43 25.78
CA HIS A 318 22.08 -16.88 25.56
C HIS A 318 21.06 -17.48 26.50
N TYR A 319 20.03 -18.10 25.95
CA TYR A 319 18.90 -18.59 26.71
C TYR A 319 18.93 -20.10 26.89
N HIS A 320 18.56 -20.56 28.07
CA HIS A 320 18.26 -21.97 28.33
C HIS A 320 16.93 -22.33 27.65
N TYR A 321 16.79 -23.59 27.24
CA TYR A 321 15.64 -24.06 26.48
C TYR A 321 14.31 -24.07 27.24
N ASP A 322 14.35 -23.99 28.57
CA ASP A 322 13.16 -24.02 29.44
C ASP A 322 12.24 -22.81 29.24
N ILE A 323 12.73 -21.74 28.61
CA ILE A 323 11.94 -20.53 28.38
C ILE A 323 11.13 -20.57 27.08
N ARG A 324 11.36 -21.56 26.21
CA ARG A 324 10.90 -21.53 24.80
C ARG A 324 9.39 -21.35 24.65
N ASP A 325 8.60 -21.90 25.57
CA ASP A 325 7.14 -21.82 25.56
C ASP A 325 6.59 -20.48 26.09
N LYS A 326 7.46 -19.64 26.65
CA LYS A 326 7.08 -18.39 27.35
C LYS A 326 7.75 -17.14 26.79
N ILE A 327 8.87 -17.28 26.09
CA ILE A 327 9.74 -16.14 25.73
C ILE A 327 9.22 -15.31 24.55
N ALA A 328 8.42 -15.91 23.67
CA ALA A 328 7.91 -15.26 22.47
C ALA A 328 6.68 -14.38 22.80
N PRO A 329 6.70 -13.09 22.42
CA PRO A 329 5.54 -12.22 22.60
C PRO A 329 4.41 -12.58 21.62
N LYS A 330 3.20 -12.06 21.89
CA LYS A 330 2.05 -12.28 21.01
C LYS A 330 2.36 -11.89 19.57
N GLY A 331 1.98 -12.76 18.63
CA GLY A 331 2.24 -12.56 17.20
C GLY A 331 3.63 -13.04 16.76
N TRP A 332 4.46 -13.55 17.67
CA TRP A 332 5.79 -14.08 17.36
C TRP A 332 5.92 -15.52 17.88
N HIS A 333 6.81 -16.29 17.26
CA HIS A 333 7.22 -17.61 17.78
C HIS A 333 8.73 -17.81 17.67
N LEU A 334 9.24 -18.71 18.52
CA LEU A 334 10.58 -19.23 18.37
C LEU A 334 10.61 -20.20 17.17
N PRO A 335 11.60 -20.09 16.26
CA PRO A 335 11.66 -20.94 15.08
C PRO A 335 11.80 -22.43 15.40
N THR A 336 11.25 -23.25 14.53
CA THR A 336 11.43 -24.69 14.47
C THR A 336 12.75 -25.06 13.79
N ILE A 337 13.20 -26.30 13.99
CA ILE A 337 14.32 -26.86 13.22
C ILE A 337 14.03 -26.78 11.72
N GLN A 338 12.78 -27.05 11.30
CA GLN A 338 12.43 -27.06 9.88
C GLN A 338 12.49 -25.67 9.25
N GLU A 339 12.04 -24.62 9.94
CA GLU A 339 12.14 -23.24 9.44
C GLU A 339 13.59 -22.81 9.25
N TYR A 340 14.48 -23.15 10.17
CA TYR A 340 15.91 -22.89 9.96
C TYR A 340 16.52 -23.75 8.84
N LYS A 341 16.14 -25.03 8.71
CA LYS A 341 16.58 -25.86 7.58
C LYS A 341 16.20 -25.21 6.26
N THR A 342 14.98 -24.69 6.14
CA THR A 342 14.53 -23.96 4.95
C THR A 342 15.35 -22.69 4.74
N LEU A 343 15.54 -21.86 5.77
CA LEU A 343 16.36 -20.63 5.70
C LEU A 343 17.78 -20.90 5.20
N PHE A 344 18.48 -21.86 5.80
CA PHE A 344 19.87 -22.16 5.45
C PHE A 344 20.00 -22.91 4.12
N ALA A 345 19.00 -23.69 3.71
CA ALA A 345 18.97 -24.31 2.38
C ALA A 345 18.77 -23.28 1.26
N GLU A 346 17.85 -22.34 1.46
CA GLU A 346 17.62 -21.23 0.53
C GLU A 346 18.87 -20.37 0.41
N ALA A 347 19.47 -19.98 1.55
CA ALA A 347 20.70 -19.19 1.56
C ALA A 347 21.86 -19.95 0.88
N GLY A 348 21.99 -21.25 1.11
CA GLY A 348 23.01 -22.08 0.46
C GLY A 348 22.92 -22.15 -1.07
N SER A 349 21.75 -21.82 -1.63
CA SER A 349 21.49 -21.82 -3.08
C SER A 349 21.64 -20.44 -3.74
N ALA A 350 21.79 -19.36 -2.95
CA ALA A 350 21.99 -18.00 -3.44
C ALA A 350 23.42 -17.78 -3.97
N GLU A 351 23.63 -16.76 -4.81
CA GLU A 351 24.94 -16.40 -5.39
C GLU A 351 26.02 -16.15 -4.32
N GLY A 352 25.64 -15.59 -3.16
CA GLY A 352 26.49 -15.39 -1.99
C GLY A 352 26.55 -16.57 -1.00
N GLN A 353 25.83 -17.66 -1.26
CA GLN A 353 25.59 -18.75 -0.31
C GLN A 353 25.17 -18.22 1.07
N TRP A 354 25.57 -18.87 2.17
CA TRP A 354 25.24 -18.43 3.53
C TRP A 354 25.79 -17.05 3.92
N ASN A 355 26.66 -16.42 3.12
CA ASN A 355 27.13 -15.06 3.42
C ASN A 355 26.01 -14.04 3.35
N VAL A 356 24.97 -14.29 2.54
CA VAL A 356 23.78 -13.41 2.44
C VAL A 356 23.09 -13.20 3.79
N LEU A 357 23.27 -14.12 4.74
CA LEU A 357 22.75 -14.04 6.10
C LEU A 357 23.71 -13.38 7.09
N LYS A 358 25.02 -13.46 6.85
CA LYS A 358 26.06 -13.20 7.86
C LYS A 358 26.38 -11.73 8.02
N ASP A 359 26.34 -11.28 9.27
CA ASP A 359 26.79 -9.96 9.66
C ASP A 359 28.28 -9.76 9.30
N PRO A 360 28.65 -8.64 8.67
CA PRO A 360 30.01 -8.41 8.18
C PRO A 360 31.02 -8.09 9.30
N GLU A 361 30.57 -7.70 10.49
CA GLU A 361 31.41 -7.27 11.60
C GLU A 361 31.60 -8.39 12.63
N TYR A 362 30.54 -9.14 12.93
CA TYR A 362 30.50 -10.10 14.04
C TYR A 362 30.66 -11.56 13.59
N TYR A 363 31.28 -11.77 12.43
CA TYR A 363 31.51 -13.08 11.82
C TYR A 363 32.90 -13.11 11.15
N GLU A 364 33.97 -13.25 11.95
CA GLU A 364 35.35 -13.02 11.49
C GLU A 364 35.78 -13.94 10.34
N SER A 365 35.25 -15.17 10.31
CA SER A 365 35.54 -16.15 9.25
C SER A 365 35.14 -15.70 7.83
N VAL A 366 34.26 -14.70 7.72
CA VAL A 366 33.76 -14.20 6.43
C VAL A 366 34.06 -12.72 6.20
N LYS A 367 34.90 -12.10 7.03
CA LYS A 367 35.24 -10.67 6.89
C LYS A 367 35.86 -10.37 5.53
N GLY A 368 35.34 -9.34 4.86
CA GLY A 368 35.79 -8.92 3.54
C GLY A 368 35.34 -9.82 2.37
N LYS A 369 34.45 -10.79 2.61
CA LYS A 369 33.81 -11.57 1.54
C LYS A 369 32.70 -10.76 0.86
N ALA A 370 32.36 -11.15 -0.37
CA ALA A 370 31.21 -10.60 -1.09
C ALA A 370 29.89 -11.12 -0.51
N HIS A 371 28.79 -10.44 -0.85
CA HIS A 371 27.42 -10.81 -0.49
C HIS A 371 27.14 -10.91 1.01
N LEU A 372 27.92 -10.25 1.86
CA LEU A 372 27.68 -10.25 3.30
C LEU A 372 26.37 -9.51 3.63
N ASN A 373 25.47 -10.22 4.32
CA ASN A 373 24.24 -9.67 4.88
C ASN A 373 23.28 -9.05 3.85
N GLU A 374 23.28 -9.50 2.59
CA GLU A 374 22.37 -9.00 1.56
C GLU A 374 20.89 -9.19 1.93
N TRP A 375 20.58 -10.23 2.71
CA TRP A 375 19.23 -10.49 3.19
C TRP A 375 18.88 -9.73 4.47
N LYS A 376 19.81 -8.91 4.97
CA LYS A 376 19.67 -8.08 6.18
C LYS A 376 19.33 -8.89 7.44
N PHE A 377 19.64 -10.20 7.44
CA PHE A 377 19.36 -11.09 8.55
C PHE A 377 20.31 -10.87 9.73
N ASN A 378 21.45 -10.19 9.56
CA ASN A 378 22.44 -9.88 10.59
C ASN A 378 22.84 -11.09 11.45
N LEU A 379 23.10 -12.25 10.84
CA LEU A 379 23.51 -13.45 11.56
C LEU A 379 24.91 -13.27 12.16
N THR A 380 25.05 -13.49 13.46
CA THR A 380 26.33 -13.33 14.16
C THR A 380 26.93 -14.68 14.57
N ALA A 381 28.26 -14.75 14.63
CA ALA A 381 28.96 -15.90 15.22
C ALA A 381 29.04 -15.72 16.74
N SER A 382 27.88 -15.70 17.40
CA SER A 382 27.71 -15.43 18.84
C SER A 382 28.04 -16.63 19.73
N GLY A 383 28.35 -17.79 19.14
CA GLY A 383 28.71 -18.99 19.87
C GLY A 383 27.56 -19.51 20.74
N GLN A 384 27.91 -20.39 21.68
CA GLN A 384 26.99 -20.93 22.68
C GLN A 384 27.52 -20.74 24.08
N TRP A 385 26.62 -20.72 25.06
CA TRP A 385 27.02 -20.84 26.45
C TRP A 385 27.29 -22.31 26.79
N SER A 386 28.50 -22.58 27.28
CA SER A 386 28.90 -23.91 27.71
C SER A 386 29.83 -23.81 28.92
N GLY A 387 29.51 -24.55 29.98
CA GLY A 387 30.20 -24.43 31.26
C GLY A 387 29.99 -23.06 31.88
N SER A 388 31.03 -22.21 31.88
CA SER A 388 31.03 -20.90 32.54
C SER A 388 31.29 -19.72 31.59
N ALA A 389 31.29 -19.93 30.27
CA ALA A 389 31.59 -18.89 29.30
C ALA A 389 30.90 -19.13 27.95
N ILE A 390 30.93 -18.09 27.10
CA ILE A 390 30.61 -18.24 25.68
C ILE A 390 31.78 -18.96 25.00
N THR A 391 31.46 -20.03 24.29
CA THR A 391 32.40 -20.82 23.50
C THR A 391 32.02 -20.77 22.03
N ASN A 392 32.98 -21.04 21.14
CA ASN A 392 32.76 -21.08 19.69
C ASN A 392 32.19 -19.79 19.08
N HIS A 393 32.39 -18.64 19.75
CA HIS A 393 32.09 -17.33 19.17
C HIS A 393 33.23 -16.86 18.26
N THR A 394 33.01 -15.76 17.51
CA THR A 394 33.88 -15.14 16.47
C THR A 394 34.23 -16.00 15.25
N GLY A 395 34.22 -17.33 15.35
CA GLY A 395 34.62 -18.23 14.28
C GLY A 395 33.59 -18.41 13.17
N GLN A 396 33.34 -19.66 12.79
CA GLN A 396 32.36 -20.02 11.75
C GLN A 396 31.03 -20.55 12.32
N TYR A 397 30.93 -20.61 13.65
CA TYR A 397 29.84 -21.29 14.34
C TYR A 397 28.75 -20.31 14.74
N CYS A 398 27.52 -20.63 14.36
CA CYS A 398 26.33 -19.92 14.81
C CYS A 398 25.39 -20.92 15.48
N TYR A 399 25.02 -20.62 16.73
CA TYR A 399 24.07 -21.43 17.50
C TYR A 399 22.76 -20.66 17.61
N LEU A 400 21.63 -21.34 17.48
CA LEU A 400 20.31 -20.73 17.53
C LEU A 400 19.34 -21.63 18.30
N LEU A 401 18.61 -21.04 19.24
CA LEU A 401 17.57 -21.74 19.99
C LEU A 401 16.40 -22.11 19.07
N VAL A 402 15.83 -23.31 19.28
CA VAL A 402 14.68 -23.84 18.54
C VAL A 402 13.54 -24.24 19.48
N THR A 403 12.32 -24.28 18.95
CA THR A 403 11.11 -24.59 19.73
C THR A 403 10.81 -26.09 19.88
N ASP A 404 11.21 -26.91 18.90
CA ASP A 404 10.71 -28.28 18.70
C ASP A 404 11.74 -29.40 18.94
N ASP A 405 12.93 -29.07 19.43
CA ASP A 405 13.92 -30.07 19.87
C ASP A 405 13.79 -30.29 21.38
N MET A 406 13.69 -31.55 21.80
CA MET A 406 13.57 -31.95 23.20
C MET A 406 14.87 -32.49 23.81
N SER A 407 15.93 -32.62 23.01
CA SER A 407 17.17 -33.33 23.37
C SER A 407 18.41 -32.44 23.39
N HIS A 408 18.55 -31.56 22.40
CA HIS A 408 19.77 -30.76 22.18
C HIS A 408 19.50 -29.26 22.11
N GLN A 409 18.28 -28.89 21.69
CA GLN A 409 17.58 -27.61 21.92
C GLN A 409 18.21 -26.36 21.30
N CYS A 410 19.25 -26.54 20.51
CA CYS A 410 19.72 -25.55 19.57
C CYS A 410 20.11 -26.21 18.25
N ILE A 411 20.16 -25.41 17.20
CA ILE A 411 20.84 -25.78 15.97
C ILE A 411 22.19 -25.07 15.89
N LEU A 412 23.13 -25.71 15.20
CA LEU A 412 24.44 -25.19 14.89
C LEU A 412 24.63 -25.18 13.38
N HIS A 413 24.92 -24.01 12.83
CA HIS A 413 25.50 -23.86 11.50
C HIS A 413 27.01 -23.66 11.64
N ASP A 414 27.80 -24.54 11.04
CA ASP A 414 29.27 -24.53 11.10
C ASP A 414 29.94 -23.93 9.85
N GLY A 415 29.16 -23.41 8.90
CA GLY A 415 29.66 -22.93 7.61
C GLY A 415 29.49 -23.93 6.47
N GLY A 416 29.01 -25.15 6.74
CA GLY A 416 28.68 -26.15 5.74
C GLY A 416 27.18 -26.32 5.52
N ALA A 417 26.82 -27.22 4.59
CA ALA A 417 25.42 -27.48 4.24
C ALA A 417 24.62 -28.24 5.30
N THR A 418 25.28 -28.80 6.32
CA THR A 418 24.63 -29.59 7.36
C THR A 418 24.38 -28.70 8.58
N LEU A 419 23.12 -28.67 9.04
CA LEU A 419 22.78 -28.15 10.36
C LEU A 419 22.92 -29.27 11.39
N TRP A 420 23.59 -28.97 12.50
CA TRP A 420 23.81 -29.88 13.60
C TRP A 420 22.91 -29.53 14.79
N SER A 421 22.67 -30.49 15.69
CA SER A 421 21.92 -30.28 16.94
C SER A 421 22.81 -30.64 18.13
N PRO A 422 23.75 -29.77 18.54
CA PRO A 422 24.64 -30.04 19.66
C PRO A 422 23.96 -29.72 21.00
N TRP A 423 24.46 -30.30 22.09
CA TRP A 423 24.05 -29.91 23.43
C TRP A 423 24.57 -28.50 23.76
N THR A 424 23.72 -27.69 24.42
CA THR A 424 24.07 -26.35 24.88
C THR A 424 23.49 -26.05 26.25
N THR A 425 24.17 -25.20 27.04
CA THR A 425 23.57 -24.59 28.24
C THR A 425 22.72 -23.37 27.86
N GLY A 426 23.07 -22.69 26.77
CA GLY A 426 22.22 -21.63 26.24
C GLY A 426 22.66 -21.14 24.87
N ALA A 427 21.66 -20.81 24.06
CA ALA A 427 21.85 -20.33 22.70
C ALA A 427 21.13 -18.98 22.50
N PRO A 428 21.63 -18.13 21.59
CA PRO A 428 20.89 -16.95 21.15
C PRO A 428 19.53 -17.34 20.58
N ALA A 429 18.53 -16.50 20.83
CA ALA A 429 17.19 -16.67 20.29
C ALA A 429 16.86 -15.57 19.26
N ARG A 430 16.02 -15.93 18.29
CA ARG A 430 15.38 -15.04 17.31
C ARG A 430 13.94 -15.48 17.16
N PHE A 431 13.08 -14.62 16.64
CA PHE A 431 11.68 -14.94 16.40
C PHE A 431 11.31 -14.82 14.93
N ILE A 432 10.25 -15.52 14.56
CA ILE A 432 9.50 -15.30 13.31
C ILE A 432 8.17 -14.66 13.69
N TYR A 433 7.74 -13.69 12.90
CA TYR A 433 6.43 -13.07 13.06
C TYR A 433 5.35 -13.91 12.35
N ASN A 434 4.23 -14.11 13.04
CA ASN A 434 3.07 -14.81 12.52
C ASN A 434 2.18 -13.82 11.75
N GLU A 435 2.21 -13.89 10.43
CA GLU A 435 1.44 -13.01 9.53
C GLU A 435 -0.06 -13.37 9.41
N ASN A 436 -0.62 -14.11 10.37
CA ASN A 436 -1.99 -14.66 10.32
C ASN A 436 -3.03 -13.84 11.10
#